data_AF-A0A8H7PEL0-F1
#
_entry.id   AF-A0A8H7PEL0-F1
#
_cell.length_a   1.000
_cell.length_b   1.000
_cell.length_c   1.000
_cell.angle_alpha   90.00
_cell.angle_beta   90.00
_cell.angle_gamma   90.00
#
_symmetry.space_group_name_H-M   'P 1'
#
loop_
_entity.id
_entity.type
_entity.pdbx_description
1 polymer ?
#
loop_
_entity_poly.entity_id
_entity_poly.type
_entity_poly.pdbx_seq_one_letter_code
_entity_poly.pdbx_strand_id
1 'polypeptide(L)' 'MNRGPIVLTIDEAEYLLDQLPPPSKDDDAMVIKLREKLSLLLSELRKGAEGS' A
#
# COMPACT_ATOMS: atom_id res chain seq x y z
N MET A 1 12.00 13.53 14.95
CA MET A 1 10.60 13.90 15.25
C MET A 1 9.80 12.60 15.26
N ASN A 2 9.51 12.04 16.44
CA ASN A 2 8.71 10.82 16.55
C ASN A 2 7.24 11.18 16.36
N ARG A 3 6.79 11.18 15.11
CA ARG A 3 5.36 11.15 14.80
C ARG A 3 4.89 9.76 15.23
N GLY A 4 3.91 9.70 16.13
CA GLY A 4 3.36 8.44 16.64
C GLY A 4 2.86 7.53 15.51
N PRO A 5 2.35 6.33 15.84
CA PRO A 5 1.86 5.40 14.84
C PRO A 5 0.77 6.06 13.98
N ILE A 6 0.87 5.89 12.67
CA ILE A 6 -0.13 6.33 11.71
C ILE A 6 -1.18 5.22 11.64
N VAL A 7 -2.44 5.55 11.94
CA VAL A 7 -3.58 4.67 11.75
C VAL A 7 -4.28 5.11 10.47
N LEU A 8 -4.41 4.19 9.51
CA LEU A 8 -5.07 4.44 8.22
C LEU A 8 -6.19 3.43 8.03
N THR A 9 -7.29 3.89 7.45
CA THR A 9 -8.30 3.01 6.85
C THR A 9 -7.77 2.36 5.56
N ILE A 10 -8.46 1.33 5.07
CA ILE A 10 -8.09 0.67 3.80
C ILE A 10 -8.16 1.70 2.65
N ASP A 11 -9.22 2.50 2.58
CA ASP A 11 -9.38 3.55 1.55
C ASP A 11 -8.23 4.58 1.59
N GLU A 12 -7.82 5.03 2.77
CA GLU A 12 -6.71 5.99 2.90
C GLU A 12 -5.38 5.38 2.51
N ALA A 13 -5.14 4.11 2.86
CA ALA A 13 -3.92 3.41 2.48
C ALA A 13 -3.84 3.17 0.96
N GLU A 14 -4.96 2.79 0.33
CA GLU A 14 -5.08 2.65 -1.13
C GLU A 14 -4.88 4.02 -1.81
N TYR A 15 -5.52 5.07 -1.32
CA TYR A 15 -5.38 6.44 -1.84
C TYR A 15 -3.94 6.95 -1.79
N LEU A 16 -3.20 6.65 -0.71
CA LEU A 16 -1.79 7.04 -0.60
C LEU A 16 -0.89 6.21 -1.53
N LEU A 17 -1.20 4.93 -1.72
CA LEU A 17 -0.46 4.06 -2.64
C LEU A 17 -0.65 4.51 -4.10
N ASP A 18 -1.87 4.90 -4.47
CA ASP A 18 -2.22 5.39 -5.81
C ASP A 18 -1.56 6.73 -6.17
N GLN A 19 -1.15 7.52 -5.17
CA GLN A 19 -0.38 8.75 -5.40
C GLN A 19 1.08 8.50 -5.78
N LEU A 20 1.59 7.29 -5.55
CA LEU A 20 2.97 6.97 -5.91
C LEU A 20 3.06 6.77 -7.43
N PRO A 21 4.11 7.31 -8.09
CA PRO A 21 4.34 7.01 -9.48
C PRO A 21 4.54 5.50 -9.67
N PRO A 22 4.15 4.93 -10.83
CA PRO A 22 4.41 3.53 -11.12
C PRO A 22 5.88 3.18 -10.89
N PRO A 23 6.19 2.00 -10.30
CA PRO A 23 7.56 1.59 -10.08
C PRO A 23 8.34 1.55 -11.40
N SER A 24 9.53 2.14 -11.40
CA SER A 24 10.43 2.17 -12.54
C SER A 24 11.47 1.05 -12.46
N LYS A 25 12.15 0.72 -13.57
CA LYS A 25 13.25 -0.26 -13.58
C LYS A 25 14.50 0.24 -12.84
N ASP A 26 14.58 1.54 -12.60
CA ASP A 26 15.68 2.18 -11.89
C ASP A 26 15.40 2.27 -10.38
N ASP A 27 14.18 1.91 -9.94
CA ASP A 27 13.83 1.85 -8.53
C ASP A 27 14.51 0.64 -7.86
N ASP A 28 14.81 0.78 -6.56
CA ASP A 28 15.35 -0.32 -5.77
C ASP A 28 14.42 -1.54 -5.82
N ALA A 29 14.96 -2.71 -6.15
CA ALA A 29 14.20 -3.96 -6.27
C ALA A 29 13.40 -4.30 -5.01
N MET A 30 13.90 -3.95 -3.83
CA MET A 30 13.18 -4.11 -2.57
C MET A 30 11.98 -3.15 -2.47
N VAL A 31 12.12 -1.91 -2.94
CA VAL A 31 11.02 -0.93 -2.97
C VAL A 31 9.90 -1.39 -3.90
N ILE A 32 10.25 -1.87 -5.10
CA ILE A 32 9.28 -2.43 -6.06
C ILE A 32 8.51 -3.58 -5.40
N LYS A 33 9.24 -4.55 -4.83
CA LYS A 33 8.66 -5.71 -4.16
C LYS A 33 7.76 -5.33 -2.97
N LEU A 34 8.16 -4.35 -2.17
CA LEU A 34 7.35 -3.88 -1.03
C LEU A 34 6.05 -3.21 -1.50
N ARG A 35 6.09 -2.41 -2.57
CA ARG A 35 4.90 -1.79 -3.16
C ARG A 35 3.92 -2.85 -3.68
N GLU A 36 4.41 -3.85 -4.40
CA GLU A 36 3.59 -4.97 -4.87
C GLU A 36 2.94 -5.73 -3.71
N LYS A 37 3.70 -6.01 -2.64
CA LYS A 37 3.18 -6.71 -1.46
C LYS A 37 2.15 -5.89 -0.69
N LEU A 38 2.35 -4.58 -0.59
CA LEU A 38 1.37 -3.68 0.03
C LEU A 38 0.07 -3.63 -0.77
N SER A 39 0.15 -3.49 -2.10
CA SER A 39 -1.02 -3.51 -2.99
C SER A 39 -1.82 -4.81 -2.84
N LEU A 40 -1.14 -5.96 -2.87
CA LEU A 40 -1.77 -7.27 -2.68
C LEU A 40 -2.44 -7.39 -1.31
N LEU A 41 -1.75 -6.97 -0.25
CA LEU A 41 -2.30 -7.00 1.11
C LEU A 41 -3.59 -6.17 1.20
N LEU A 42 -3.58 -4.93 0.70
CA LEU A 42 -4.75 -4.05 0.72
C LEU A 42 -5.92 -4.65 -0.06
N SER A 43 -5.66 -5.24 -1.22
CA SER A 43 -6.67 -5.94 -2.01
C SER A 43 -7.30 -7.13 -1.27
N GLU A 44 -6.50 -7.94 -0.56
CA GLU A 44 -7.03 -9.07 0.22
C GLU A 44 -7.81 -8.60 1.46
N LEU A 45 -7.36 -7.54 2.13
CA LEU A 45 -8.10 -6.92 3.23
C LEU A 45 -9.44 -6.36 2.76
N ARG A 46 -9.49 -5.72 1.59
CA ARG A 46 -10.71 -5.19 0.97
C ARG A 46 -11.72 -6.30 0.70
N LYS A 47 -11.29 -7.39 0.05
CA LYS A 47 -12.13 -8.58 -0.17
C LYS A 47 -12.69 -9.15 1.14
N GLY A 48 -11.85 -9.23 2.18
CA GLY A 48 -12.27 -9.71 3.50
C GLY A 48 -13.25 -8.78 4.22
N ALA A 49 -13.16 -7.48 3.97
CA ALA A 49 -14.02 -6.46 4.58
C ALA A 49 -15.39 -6.30 3.88
N GLU A 50 -15.44 -6.47 2.56
CA GLU A 50 -16.68 -6.32 1.78
C GLU A 50 -17.65 -7.51 1.95
N GLY A 51 -17.20 -8.62 2.53
CA GLY A 51 -18.00 -9.81 2.78
C GLY A 51 -18.29 -10.60 1.48
N SER A 52 -18.05 -11.91 1.51
CA SER A 52 -18.46 -12.83 0.46
C SER A 52 -19.96 -13.10 0.49
#